data_AF-A0A3A4XLD4-F1
#
_entry.id   AF-A0A3A4XLD4-F1
#
_cell.length_a   1.000
_cell.length_b   1.000
_cell.length_c   1.000
_cell.angle_alpha   90.00
_cell.angle_beta   90.00
_cell.angle_gamma   90.00
#
_symmetry.space_group_name_H-M   'P 1'
#
loop_
_entity.id
_entity.type
_entity.pdbx_description
1 polymer ?
#
loop_
_entity_poly.entity_id
_entity_poly.type
_entity_poly.pdbx_seq_one_letter_code
_entity_poly.pdbx_strand_id
1 'polypeptide(L)' 'MKLLPSAGIVMLMALATATAAGCYRSPDTTWYTPHVYKGSEDPLLGKLQERGLQQQLEERFRAVQTDR' A
#
# COMPACT_ATOMS: atom_id res chain seq x y z
N MET A 1 -54.53 -0.35 -5.82
CA MET A 1 -53.37 -0.24 -4.91
C MET A 1 -52.11 -0.63 -5.67
N LYS A 2 -51.39 0.34 -6.26
CA LYS A 2 -50.11 0.14 -6.98
C LYS A 2 -49.00 0.84 -6.19
N LEU A 3 -48.66 0.30 -5.02
CA LEU A 3 -47.62 0.85 -4.13
C LEU A 3 -46.43 -0.12 -3.92
N LEU A 4 -46.43 -1.28 -4.59
CA LEU A 4 -45.39 -2.29 -4.41
C LEU A 4 -44.05 -2.08 -5.16
N PRO A 5 -43.93 -1.39 -6.32
CA PRO A 5 -42.63 -1.32 -7.00
C PRO A 5 -41.63 -0.39 -6.30
N SER A 6 -42.11 0.57 -5.51
CA SER A 6 -41.26 1.52 -4.78
C SER A 6 -40.49 0.86 -3.62
N ALA A 7 -41.08 -0.13 -2.95
CA ALA A 7 -40.42 -0.82 -1.84
C ALA A 7 -39.16 -1.59 -2.28
N GLY A 8 -39.22 -2.24 -3.45
CA GLY A 8 -38.06 -2.94 -4.03
C GLY A 8 -36.94 -1.99 -4.43
N ILE A 9 -37.28 -0.83 -5.01
CA ILE A 9 -36.30 0.21 -5.37
C ILE A 9 -35.65 0.79 -4.12
N VAL A 10 -36.43 1.06 -3.07
CA VAL A 10 -35.89 1.55 -1.79
C VAL A 10 -34.94 0.54 -1.16
N MET A 11 -35.27 -0.76 -1.20
CA MET A 11 -34.40 -1.82 -0.67
C MET A 11 -33.10 -1.98 -1.47
N LEU A 12 -33.16 -1.90 -2.81
CA LEU A 12 -31.98 -1.94 -3.66
C LEU A 12 -31.07 -0.72 -3.44
N MET A 13 -31.66 0.47 -3.31
CA MET A 13 -30.91 1.70 -3.00
C MET A 13 -30.25 1.60 -1.62
N ALA A 14 -30.94 1.07 -0.61
CA ALA A 14 -30.37 0.87 0.72
C ALA A 14 -29.22 -0.14 0.72
N LEU A 15 -29.32 -1.21 -0.08
CA LEU A 15 -28.25 -2.20 -0.20
C LEU A 15 -27.02 -1.62 -0.92
N ALA A 16 -27.23 -0.82 -1.97
CA ALA A 16 -26.16 -0.19 -2.73
C ALA A 16 -25.38 0.85 -1.92
N THR A 17 -26.06 1.62 -1.06
CA THR A 17 -25.38 2.59 -0.19
C THR A 17 -24.63 1.92 0.96
N ALA A 18 -25.14 0.83 1.50
CA ALA A 18 -24.47 0.06 2.55
C ALA A 18 -23.16 -0.59 2.08
N THR A 19 -23.14 -1.14 0.86
CA THR A 19 -21.92 -1.73 0.29
C THR A 19 -20.88 -0.69 -0.10
N ALA A 20 -21.31 0.50 -0.57
CA ALA A 20 -20.40 1.60 -0.87
C ALA A 20 -19.70 2.16 0.38
N ALA A 21 -20.41 2.25 1.51
CA ALA A 21 -19.86 2.76 2.76
C ALA A 21 -18.87 1.77 3.43
N GLY A 22 -19.05 0.46 3.25
CA GLY A 22 -18.21 -0.57 3.85
C GLY A 22 -16.89 -0.85 3.12
N CYS A 23 -16.79 -0.51 1.83
CA CYS A 23 -15.59 -0.79 1.02
C CYS A 23 -14.51 0.31 1.08
N TYR A 24 -14.83 1.48 1.62
CA TYR A 24 -13.88 2.58 1.78
C TYR A 24 -13.52 2.76 3.25
N ARG A 25 -12.67 1.86 3.77
CA ARG A 25 -11.92 2.17 4.98
C ARG A 25 -10.73 3.02 4.58
N SER A 26 -10.77 4.31 4.87
CA SER A 26 -9.57 5.14 4.80
C SER A 26 -8.53 4.48 5.71
N PRO A 27 -7.33 4.15 5.22
CA PRO A 27 -6.29 3.71 6.13
C PRO A 27 -5.98 4.89 7.06
N ASP A 28 -5.99 4.64 8.36
CA ASP A 28 -5.48 5.57 9.36
C ASP A 28 -3.95 5.60 9.23
N THR A 29 -3.47 6.17 8.12
CA THR A 29 -2.04 6.28 7.81
C THR A 29 -1.53 7.56 8.42
N THR A 30 -0.70 7.45 9.46
CA THR A 30 0.10 8.56 9.95
C THR A 30 1.21 8.88 8.95
N TRP A 31 1.18 10.11 8.42
CA TRP A 31 2.28 10.64 7.63
C TRP A 31 3.35 11.19 8.56
N TYR A 32 4.56 10.66 8.45
CA TYR A 32 5.72 11.16 9.18
C TYR A 32 6.56 12.03 8.25
N THR A 33 7.12 13.12 8.78
CA THR A 33 8.12 13.92 8.07
C THR A 33 9.31 13.01 7.70
N PRO A 34 9.92 13.18 6.51
CA PRO A 34 11.14 12.48 6.16
C PRO A 34 12.17 12.57 7.30
N HIS A 35 12.91 11.47 7.53
CA HIS A 35 13.91 11.35 8.60
C HIS A 35 13.37 11.21 10.05
N VAL A 36 12.07 11.33 10.30
CA VAL A 36 11.51 11.12 11.66
C VAL A 36 11.54 9.65 12.07
N TYR A 37 11.20 8.73 11.16
CA TYR A 37 11.16 7.30 11.48
C TYR A 37 12.52 6.60 11.33
N LYS A 38 13.40 7.13 10.47
CA LYS A 38 14.68 6.47 10.14
C LYS A 38 15.85 6.87 11.04
N GLY A 39 15.61 7.74 12.02
CA GLY A 39 16.65 8.29 12.89
C GLY A 39 17.49 9.35 12.18
N SER A 40 18.40 9.98 12.92
CA SER A 40 19.31 11.02 12.42
C SER A 40 20.46 10.46 11.57
N GLU A 41 20.81 9.19 11.76
CA GLU A 41 21.89 8.52 11.05
C GLU A 41 21.31 7.50 10.08
N ASP A 42 21.82 7.49 8.84
CA ASP A 42 21.47 6.47 7.86
C ASP A 42 22.36 5.23 8.06
N PRO A 43 21.82 4.11 8.56
CA PRO A 43 22.59 2.89 8.81
C PRO A 43 23.14 2.26 7.51
N LEU A 44 22.62 2.66 6.35
CA LEU A 44 23.10 2.16 5.05
C LEU A 44 24.44 2.80 4.67
N LEU A 45 24.75 4.01 5.16
CA LEU A 45 26.03 4.66 4.87
C LEU A 45 27.22 3.89 5.44
N GLY A 46 27.05 3.27 6.62
CA GLY A 46 28.06 2.38 7.19
C GLY A 46 28.24 1.10 6.36
N LYS A 47 27.13 0.55 5.84
CA LYS A 47 27.16 -0.64 4.99
C LYS A 47 27.88 -0.42 3.67
N LEU A 48 27.76 0.78 3.07
CA LEU A 48 28.49 1.13 1.85
C LEU A 48 30.02 1.06 2.00
N GLN A 49 30.53 1.12 3.24
CA GLN A 49 31.96 1.00 3.53
C GLN A 49 32.40 -0.45 3.76
N GLU A 50 31.47 -1.41 3.85
CA GLU A 50 31.77 -2.83 4.02
C GLU A 50 32.44 -3.38 2.74
N ARG A 51 33.60 -4.02 2.89
CA ARG A 51 34.32 -4.64 1.77
C ARG A 51 33.46 -5.75 1.16
N GLY A 52 33.32 -5.74 -0.17
CA GLY A 52 32.61 -6.77 -0.92
C GLY A 52 31.10 -6.56 -1.06
N LEU A 53 30.51 -5.55 -0.40
CA LEU A 53 29.07 -5.26 -0.56
C LEU A 53 28.72 -4.97 -2.03
N GLN A 54 29.56 -4.22 -2.73
CA GLN A 54 29.32 -3.87 -4.12
C GLN A 54 29.31 -5.09 -5.05
N GLN A 55 30.20 -6.07 -4.82
CA GLN A 55 30.22 -7.33 -5.56
C GLN A 55 28.97 -8.17 -5.28
N GLN A 56 28.54 -8.26 -4.02
CA GLN A 56 27.30 -8.97 -3.67
C GLN A 56 26.06 -8.33 -4.31
N LEU A 57 26.00 -6.99 -4.35
CA LEU A 57 24.90 -6.27 -4.99
C LEU A 57 24.89 -6.52 -6.50
N GLU A 58 26.06 -6.53 -7.13
CA GLU A 58 26.19 -6.83 -8.56
C GLU A 58 25.79 -8.28 -8.89
N GLU A 59 26.20 -9.25 -8.06
CA GLU A 59 25.78 -10.64 -8.17
C GLU A 59 24.26 -10.79 -8.06
N ARG A 60 23.65 -10.14 -7.06
CA ARG A 60 22.19 -10.15 -6.88
C ARG A 60 21.46 -9.52 -8.04
N PHE A 61 21.99 -8.42 -8.58
CA PHE A 61 21.40 -7.74 -9.73
C PHE A 61 21.41 -8.65 -10.96
N ARG A 62 22.54 -9.31 -11.23
CA ARG A 62 22.70 -10.27 -12.33
C ARG A 62 21.84 -11.52 -12.15
N ALA A 63 21.69 -12.01 -10.92
CA ALA A 63 20.91 -13.21 -10.63
C ALA A 63 19.40 -13.03 -10.85
N VAL A 64 18.87 -11.81 -10.76
CA VAL A 64 17.45 -11.50 -10.96
C VAL A 64 17.14 -11.09 -12.40
N GLN A 65 18.12 -10.60 -13.16
CA GLN A 65 17.98 -10.36 -14.60
C GLN A 65 18.14 -11.65 -15.42
N THR A 66 17.21 -12.61 -15.27
CA THR A 66 17.17 -13.84 -16.08
C THR A 66 16.28 -13.73 -17.32
N ASP A 67 15.93 -12.52 -17.76
CA ASP A 67 15.09 -12.32 -18.94
C ASP A 67 15.58 -11.11 -19.75
N ARG A 68 16.30 -11.40 -20.84
CA ARG A 68 16.46 -10.51 -21.98
C ARG A 68 16.53 -11.33 -23.26
#